data_AF-A0A916VXX7-F1
#
_entry.id   AF-A0A916VXX7-F1
#
_cell.length_a   1.000
_cell.length_b   1.000
_cell.length_c   1.000
_cell.angle_alpha   90.00
_cell.angle_beta   90.00
_cell.angle_gamma   90.00
#
_symmetry.space_group_name_H-M   'P 1'
#
loop_
_entity.id
_entity.type
_entity.pdbx_description
1 polymer ?
#
loop_
_entity_poly.entity_id
_entity_poly.type
_entity_poly.pdbx_seq_one_letter_code
_entity_poly.pdbx_strand_id
1 'polypeptide(L)' 'MWVRAQVVDGKHPPFSSLREDSRWYNKQVSTIKENKPLGFWSNRLAAITEKRNRQIRFGY' A
#
# COMPACT_ATOMS: atom_id res chain seq x y z
N MET A 1 -7.24 -12.81 -11.91
CA MET A 1 -6.23 -11.72 -11.79
C MET A 1 -6.97 -10.41 -12.02
N TRP A 2 -6.61 -9.35 -11.29
CA TRP A 2 -7.38 -8.11 -11.00
C TRP A 2 -8.41 -8.26 -9.87
N VAL A 3 -8.04 -7.90 -8.64
CA VAL A 3 -9.03 -7.60 -7.60
C VAL A 3 -9.41 -6.14 -7.77
N ARG A 4 -10.58 -5.90 -8.35
CA ARG A 4 -11.20 -4.57 -8.45
C ARG A 4 -11.56 -4.09 -7.04
N ALA A 5 -11.09 -2.90 -6.67
CA ALA A 5 -11.67 -2.19 -5.54
C ALA A 5 -13.04 -1.65 -5.97
N GLN A 6 -14.12 -2.16 -5.37
CA GLN A 6 -15.44 -1.58 -5.48
C GLN A 6 -15.50 -0.28 -4.68
N VAL A 7 -15.88 0.80 -5.35
CA VAL A 7 -16.28 2.06 -4.75
C VAL A 7 -17.64 1.83 -4.08
N VAL A 8 -17.70 1.94 -2.75
CA VAL A 8 -18.94 1.90 -1.98
C VAL A 8 -19.21 3.29 -1.41
N ASP A 9 -20.20 3.93 -2.02
CA ASP A 9 -21.30 4.70 -1.43
C ASP A 9 -21.02 5.73 -0.31
N GLY A 10 -21.13 7.01 -0.68
CA GLY A 10 -22.01 8.01 -0.02
C GLY A 10 -21.77 8.45 1.43
N LYS A 11 -21.01 7.72 2.25
CA LYS A 11 -20.59 8.17 3.59
C LYS A 11 -19.15 8.58 3.46
N HIS A 12 -18.79 9.75 3.99
CA HIS A 12 -17.40 10.19 4.06
C HIS A 12 -16.54 9.00 4.50
N PRO A 13 -15.76 8.39 3.59
CA PRO A 13 -15.24 7.08 3.90
C PRO A 13 -14.09 7.25 4.92
N PRO A 14 -13.70 6.25 5.73
CA PRO A 14 -12.45 6.26 6.52
C PRO A 14 -11.16 6.34 5.65
N PHE A 15 -11.26 6.86 4.42
CA PHE A 15 -10.33 6.73 3.32
C PHE A 15 -9.32 7.88 3.22
N SER A 16 -9.33 8.83 4.15
CA SER A 16 -8.32 9.90 4.18
C SER A 16 -6.93 9.32 4.51
N SER A 17 -6.83 8.53 5.58
CA SER A 17 -5.59 7.85 5.99
C SER A 17 -5.12 6.82 4.95
N LEU A 18 -6.05 6.01 4.44
CA LEU A 18 -5.74 4.96 3.45
C LEU A 18 -5.21 5.51 2.12
N ARG A 19 -5.66 6.70 1.69
CA ARG A 19 -5.14 7.36 0.47
C ARG A 19 -3.72 7.86 0.65
N GLU A 20 -3.40 8.43 1.80
CA GLU A 20 -2.07 8.95 2.11
C GLU A 20 -1.04 7.83 2.26
N ASP A 21 -1.40 6.77 2.98
CA ASP A 21 -0.57 5.57 3.12
C ASP A 21 -0.33 4.85 1.80
N SER A 22 -1.33 4.84 0.91
CA SER A 22 -1.18 4.24 -0.43
C SER A 22 -0.21 5.04 -1.30
N ARG A 23 -0.24 6.38 -1.24
CA ARG A 23 0.72 7.23 -1.95
C ARG A 23 2.13 7.07 -1.37
N TRP A 24 2.26 7.07 -0.05
CA TRP A 24 3.52 6.85 0.63
C TRP A 24 4.11 5.48 0.29
N TYR A 25 3.30 4.42 0.35
CA TYR A 25 3.70 3.06 -0.01
C TYR A 25 4.20 2.98 -1.45
N ASN A 26 3.45 3.53 -2.40
CA ASN A 26 3.86 3.54 -3.81
C ASN A 26 5.18 4.29 -4.01
N LYS A 27 5.37 5.43 -3.33
CA LYS A 27 6.64 6.18 -3.37
C LYS A 27 7.80 5.35 -2.81
N GLN A 28 7.63 4.71 -1.66
CA GLN A 28 8.66 3.86 -1.06
C GLN A 28 9.01 2.65 -1.92
N VAL A 29 8.01 1.96 -2.47
CA VAL A 29 8.21 0.83 -3.38
C VAL A 29 8.96 1.28 -4.64
N SER A 30 8.61 2.44 -5.20
CA SER A 30 9.31 3.03 -6.34
C SER A 30 10.79 3.25 -6.02
N THR A 31 11.11 3.93 -4.92
CA THR A 31 12.51 4.19 -4.51
C THR A 31 13.28 2.90 -4.19
N ILE A 32 12.65 1.92 -3.55
CA ILE A 32 13.32 0.65 -3.18
C ILE A 32 13.60 -0.21 -4.42
N LYS A 33 12.72 -0.17 -5.42
CA LYS A 33 12.86 -0.92 -6.67
C LYS A 33 13.59 -0.15 -7.77
N GLU A 34 13.89 1.13 -7.54
CA GLU A 34 14.64 1.96 -8.47
C GLU A 34 16.03 1.35 -8.71
N ASN A 35 16.38 1.13 -9.99
CA ASN A 35 17.62 0.46 -10.41
C ASN A 35 17.79 -0.99 -9.90
N LYS A 36 16.70 -1.69 -9.58
CA LYS A 36 16.74 -3.09 -9.16
C LYS A 36 16.26 -4.05 -10.26
N PRO A 37 16.80 -5.29 -10.28
CA PRO A 37 16.32 -6.30 -11.22
C PRO A 37 14.85 -6.65 -10.97
N LEU A 38 14.18 -7.09 -12.04
CA LEU A 38 12.80 -7.56 -11.98
C LEU A 38 12.71 -8.71 -10.95
N GLY A 39 11.84 -8.59 -9.95
CA GLY A 39 11.71 -9.58 -8.87
C GLY A 39 12.52 -9.25 -7.60
N PHE A 40 13.16 -8.09 -7.52
CA PHE A 40 13.85 -7.66 -6.29
C PHE A 40 12.92 -7.63 -5.07
N TRP A 41 13.31 -8.40 -4.06
CA TRP A 41 12.67 -8.46 -2.75
C TRP A 41 13.71 -8.09 -1.69
N SER A 42 13.31 -7.30 -0.69
CA SER A 42 14.18 -6.92 0.42
C SER A 42 13.42 -6.91 1.73
N ASN A 43 14.14 -7.08 2.84
CA ASN A 43 13.56 -7.01 4.19
C ASN A 43 12.86 -5.67 4.45
N ARG A 44 13.38 -4.58 3.86
CA ARG A 44 12.75 -3.26 3.92
C ARG A 44 11.42 -3.23 3.19
N LEU A 45 11.33 -3.87 2.01
CA LEU A 45 10.08 -3.99 1.25
C LEU A 45 9.04 -4.84 2.01
N ALA A 46 9.47 -5.94 2.62
CA ALA A 46 8.59 -6.78 3.45
C ALA A 46 8.01 -6.00 4.63
N ALA A 47 8.83 -5.24 5.36
CA ALA A 47 8.39 -4.46 6.51
C ALA A 47 7.36 -3.38 6.15
N ILE A 48 7.54 -2.65 5.03
CA ILE A 48 6.57 -1.63 4.59
C ILE A 48 5.26 -2.26 4.09
N THR A 49 5.34 -3.41 3.43
CA THR A 49 4.16 -4.16 2.98
C THR A 49 3.37 -4.68 4.16
N GLU A 50 4.05 -5.19 5.20
CA GLU A 50 3.38 -5.70 6.39
C GLU A 50 2.74 -4.59 7.23
N LYS A 51 3.39 -3.42 7.34
CA LYS A 51 2.79 -2.23 7.96
C LYS A 51 1.48 -1.84 7.28
N ARG A 52 1.47 -1.77 5.95
CA ARG A 52 0.23 -1.49 5.17
C ARG A 52 -0.84 -2.55 5.40
N ASN A 53 -0.46 -3.83 5.36
CA ASN A 53 -1.41 -4.92 5.59
C ASN A 53 -2.02 -4.87 6.98
N ARG A 54 -1.25 -4.50 8.01
CA ARG A 54 -1.77 -4.28 9.36
C ARG A 54 -2.73 -3.08 9.41
N GLN A 55 -2.41 -1.96 8.77
CA GLN A 55 -3.29 -0.79 8.71
C GLN A 55 -4.65 -1.14 8.09
N ILE A 56 -4.65 -1.87 6.98
CA ILE A 56 -5.89 -2.28 6.30
C ILE A 56 -6.68 -3.29 7.13
N ARG A 57 -6.00 -4.22 7.80
CA ARG A 57 -6.64 -5.29 8.58
C ARG A 57 -7.20 -4.82 9.93
N PHE A 58 -6.50 -3.90 10.59
CA PHE A 58 -6.86 -3.44 11.93
C PHE A 58 -7.54 -2.06 11.95
N GLY A 59 -7.58 -1.35 10.82
CA GLY A 59 -8.36 -0.11 10.67
C GLY A 59 -7.94 1.02 11.61
N TYR A 60 -6.62 1.17 11.85
CA TYR A 60 -6.06 2.32 12.59
C TYR A 60 -6.07 3.60 11.75
#